data_AF-T0YMY3-F1
#
_entry.id   AF-T0YMY3-F1
#
_cell.length_a   1.000
_cell.length_b   1.000
_cell.length_c   1.000
_cell.angle_alpha   90.00
_cell.angle_beta   90.00
_cell.angle_gamma   90.00
#
_symmetry.space_group_name_H-M   'P 1'
#
loop_
_entity.id
_entity.type
_entity.pdbx_description
1 polymer ?
#
loop_
_entity_poly.entity_id
_entity_poly.type
_entity_poly.pdbx_seq_one_letter_code
_entity_poly.pdbx_strand_id
1 'polypeptide(L)'
;MLVRDDYAGWYQFDEGLAGVQQCAAHLIRHLQGVYDLDAQAQRWARNVQQVLRDANAAVVAAVAGGQRHLDAELLASLRNRYDSNVAEGIAVNQNQPWPKGNHPGYNLAKRLHD
;
A
#
# COMPACT_ATOMS: atom_id res chain seq x y z
N MET A 1 0.80 -26.02 -2.67
CA MET A 1 1.02 -26.09 -4.13
C MET A 1 2.06 -25.05 -4.49
N LEU A 2 2.98 -25.39 -5.41
CA LEU A 2 4.31 -24.82 -5.56
C LEU A 2 4.37 -23.28 -5.51
N VAL A 3 5.24 -22.79 -4.62
CA VAL A 3 5.88 -21.48 -4.72
C VAL A 3 6.60 -21.43 -6.07
N ARG A 4 6.21 -20.48 -6.93
CA ARG A 4 7.04 -20.07 -8.06
C ARG A 4 7.65 -18.72 -7.71
N ASP A 5 8.93 -18.81 -7.38
CA ASP A 5 9.89 -17.72 -7.52
C ASP A 5 10.35 -17.67 -8.99
N ASP A 6 10.82 -16.50 -9.42
CA ASP A 6 11.25 -16.10 -10.77
C ASP A 6 10.17 -15.95 -11.86
N TYR A 7 9.53 -14.77 -11.95
CA TYR A 7 8.84 -14.37 -13.18
C TYR A 7 9.24 -12.99 -13.71
N ALA A 8 9.92 -13.00 -14.86
CA ALA A 8 10.29 -11.86 -15.71
C ALA A 8 9.10 -11.09 -16.33
N GLY A 9 7.90 -11.19 -15.74
CA GLY A 9 6.61 -10.75 -16.29
C GLY A 9 6.21 -9.31 -15.99
N TRP A 10 7.18 -8.39 -15.94
CA TRP A 10 6.95 -6.95 -16.07
C TRP A 10 6.38 -6.54 -17.45
N TYR A 11 5.79 -7.47 -18.21
CA TYR A 11 5.48 -7.30 -19.64
C TYR A 11 4.00 -7.46 -20.03
N GLN A 12 3.07 -7.68 -19.11
CA GLN A 12 1.65 -7.90 -19.46
C GLN A 12 0.69 -7.21 -18.48
N PHE A 13 0.81 -5.89 -18.35
CA PHE A 13 -0.20 -5.04 -17.70
C PHE A 13 -1.51 -5.00 -18.53
N ASP A 14 -2.02 -6.19 -18.85
CA ASP A 14 -3.17 -6.47 -19.68
C ASP A 14 -4.44 -6.15 -18.89
N GLU A 15 -4.90 -4.92 -19.11
CA GLU A 15 -6.28 -4.60 -19.47
C GLU A 15 -7.38 -5.41 -18.78
N GLY A 16 -7.84 -4.94 -17.61
CA GLY A 16 -9.20 -5.27 -17.18
C GLY A 16 -9.40 -5.43 -15.69
N LEU A 17 -10.37 -4.69 -15.20
CA LEU A 17 -11.01 -4.81 -13.89
C LEU A 17 -11.16 -6.26 -13.38
N ALA A 18 -11.07 -6.42 -12.05
CA ALA A 18 -11.46 -7.60 -11.22
C ALA A 18 -10.35 -8.52 -10.65
N GLY A 19 -9.09 -8.08 -10.63
CA GLY A 19 -7.94 -8.88 -10.18
C GLY A 19 -7.23 -8.42 -8.89
N VAL A 20 -7.92 -7.85 -7.89
CA VAL A 20 -7.34 -7.52 -6.56
C VAL A 20 -7.12 -8.81 -5.76
N GLN A 21 -6.42 -9.79 -6.33
CA GLN A 21 -5.94 -11.02 -5.70
C GLN A 21 -4.41 -11.19 -5.85
N GLN A 22 -3.72 -10.13 -6.33
CA GLN A 22 -2.36 -9.80 -5.88
C GLN A 22 -2.40 -8.84 -4.65
N CYS A 23 -3.62 -8.51 -4.21
CA CYS A 23 -4.16 -7.88 -2.99
C CYS A 23 -3.21 -7.63 -1.82
N ALA A 24 -3.27 -6.43 -1.23
CA ALA A 24 -2.85 -6.03 0.13
C ALA A 24 -1.52 -6.58 0.69
N ALA A 25 -1.34 -7.89 0.84
CA ALA A 25 -0.13 -8.53 1.34
C ALA A 25 1.15 -8.15 0.58
N HIS A 26 1.11 -8.05 -0.76
CA HIS A 26 2.25 -7.58 -1.55
C HIS A 26 2.56 -6.10 -1.29
N LEU A 27 1.53 -5.25 -1.20
CA LEU A 27 1.69 -3.84 -0.86
C LEU A 27 2.27 -3.68 0.55
N ILE A 28 1.77 -4.46 1.51
CA ILE A 28 2.29 -4.49 2.88
C ILE A 28 3.77 -4.91 2.90
N ARG A 29 4.17 -5.91 2.10
CA ARG A 29 5.58 -6.30 1.99
C ARG A 29 6.45 -5.21 1.37
N HIS A 30 6.00 -4.53 0.31
CA HIS A 30 6.75 -3.40 -0.25
C HIS A 30 6.89 -2.24 0.76
N LEU A 31 5.82 -1.93 1.48
CA LEU A 31 5.85 -0.94 2.57
C LEU A 31 6.79 -1.38 3.70
N GLN A 32 6.89 -2.68 3.98
CA GLN A 32 7.83 -3.21 4.97
C GLN A 32 9.26 -3.02 4.50
N GLY A 33 9.56 -3.36 3.26
CA GLY A 33 10.89 -3.16 2.68
C GLY A 33 11.32 -1.69 2.70
N VAL A 34 10.39 -0.74 2.48
CA VAL A 34 10.69 0.69 2.65
C VAL A 34 10.91 1.07 4.11
N TYR A 35 10.07 0.57 5.03
CA TYR A 35 10.23 0.81 6.46
C TYR A 35 11.58 0.30 6.99
N ASP A 36 12.05 -0.84 6.50
CA ASP A 36 13.31 -1.47 6.93
C ASP A 36 14.56 -0.70 6.47
N LEU A 37 14.44 0.23 5.50
CA LEU A 37 15.55 1.09 5.08
C LEU A 37 15.94 2.11 6.15
N ASP A 38 14.94 2.71 6.80
CA ASP A 38 15.09 3.65 7.91
C ASP A 38 13.75 3.78 8.63
N ALA A 39 13.62 3.08 9.77
CA ALA A 39 12.37 3.06 10.53
C ALA A 39 11.92 4.44 11.04
N GLN A 40 12.86 5.37 11.25
CA GLN A 40 12.55 6.72 11.73
C GLN A 40 12.03 7.59 10.59
N ALA A 41 12.70 7.59 9.44
CA ALA A 41 12.27 8.38 8.29
C ALA A 41 11.03 7.77 7.62
N GLN A 42 10.91 6.44 7.59
CA GLN A 42 9.91 5.73 6.79
C GLN A 42 8.67 5.30 7.59
N ARG A 43 8.36 6.00 8.70
CA ARG A 43 7.16 5.73 9.52
C ARG A 43 5.85 5.78 8.73
N TRP A 44 5.76 6.65 7.72
CA TRP A 44 4.62 6.73 6.81
C TRP A 44 4.27 5.35 6.22
N ALA A 45 5.28 4.54 5.87
CA ALA A 45 5.07 3.24 5.24
C ALA A 45 4.41 2.27 6.23
N ARG A 46 4.84 2.31 7.51
CA ARG A 46 4.21 1.52 8.57
C ARG A 46 2.77 1.97 8.84
N ASN A 47 2.51 3.28 8.80
CA ASN A 47 1.16 3.81 8.97
C ASN A 47 0.23 3.39 7.82
N VAL A 48 0.69 3.43 6.57
CA VAL A 48 -0.09 2.92 5.42
C VAL A 48 -0.39 1.42 5.59
N GLN A 49 0.58 0.60 6.04
CA GLN A 49 0.30 -0.81 6.34
C GLN A 49 -0.81 -0.97 7.39
N GLN A 50 -0.80 -0.13 8.45
CA GLN A 50 -1.81 -0.16 9.49
C GLN A 50 -3.20 0.16 8.91
N VAL A 51 -3.31 1.21 8.10
CA VAL A 51 -4.59 1.59 7.45
C VAL A 51 -5.11 0.46 6.56
N LEU A 52 -4.25 -0.21 5.80
CA LEU A 52 -4.64 -1.36 4.96
C LEU A 52 -5.14 -2.55 5.80
N ARG A 53 -4.52 -2.81 6.95
CA ARG A 53 -4.98 -3.86 7.88
C ARG A 53 -6.32 -3.50 8.53
N ASP A 54 -6.48 -2.24 8.96
CA ASP A 54 -7.72 -1.73 9.54
C ASP A 54 -8.87 -1.82 8.53
N ALA A 55 -8.63 -1.43 7.28
CA ALA A 55 -9.61 -1.52 6.20
C ALA A 55 -10.02 -2.97 5.92
N ASN A 56 -9.06 -3.90 5.87
CA ASN A 56 -9.37 -5.32 5.71
C ASN A 56 -10.21 -5.87 6.87
N ALA A 57 -9.86 -5.51 8.11
CA ALA A 57 -10.63 -5.92 9.28
C ALA A 57 -12.07 -5.37 9.25
N ALA A 58 -12.25 -4.10 8.84
CA ALA A 58 -13.56 -3.49 8.67
C ALA A 58 -14.41 -4.22 7.62
N VAL A 59 -13.82 -4.58 6.47
CA VAL A 59 -14.52 -5.33 5.42
C VAL A 59 -14.92 -6.71 5.92
N VAL A 60 -14.02 -7.44 6.59
CA VAL A 60 -14.32 -8.75 7.16
C VAL A 60 -15.47 -8.67 8.16
N ALA A 61 -15.48 -7.66 9.03
CA ALA A 61 -16.55 -7.45 10.00
C ALA A 61 -17.89 -7.11 9.33
N ALA A 62 -17.89 -6.23 8.33
CA ALA A 62 -19.09 -5.85 7.58
C ALA A 62 -19.70 -7.05 6.87
N VAL A 63 -18.89 -7.86 6.19
CA VAL A 63 -19.33 -9.09 5.52
C VAL A 63 -19.88 -10.11 6.51
N ALA A 64 -19.21 -10.32 7.65
CA ALA A 64 -19.69 -11.20 8.70
C ALA A 64 -21.04 -10.73 9.30
N GLY A 65 -21.26 -9.41 9.32
CA GLY A 65 -22.52 -8.78 9.72
C GLY A 65 -23.59 -8.74 8.62
N GLY A 66 -23.37 -9.36 7.45
CA GLY A 66 -24.31 -9.36 6.33
C GLY A 66 -24.41 -8.04 5.56
N GLN A 67 -23.52 -7.09 5.84
CA GLN A 67 -23.46 -5.81 5.14
C GLN A 67 -22.75 -5.98 3.80
N ARG A 68 -23.17 -5.21 2.80
CA ARG A 68 -22.56 -5.19 1.46
C ARG A 68 -21.62 -4.01 1.24
N HIS A 69 -21.61 -3.05 2.16
CA HIS A 69 -20.84 -1.82 2.08
C HIS A 69 -20.33 -1.47 3.48
N LEU A 70 -19.19 -0.78 3.54
CA LEU A 70 -18.75 -0.15 4.77
C LEU A 70 -19.61 1.07 5.08
N ASP A 71 -19.71 1.39 6.37
CA ASP A 71 -20.19 2.69 6.81
C ASP A 71 -19.41 3.83 6.11
N ALA A 72 -20.13 4.87 5.70
CA ALA A 72 -19.58 5.93 4.87
C ALA A 72 -18.56 6.79 5.63
N GLU A 73 -18.78 7.04 6.92
CA GLU A 73 -17.87 7.80 7.78
C GLU A 73 -16.58 6.99 8.03
N LEU A 74 -16.72 5.69 8.31
CA LEU A 74 -15.58 4.79 8.43
C LEU A 74 -14.75 4.73 7.15
N LEU A 75 -15.39 4.59 5.99
CA LEU A 75 -14.70 4.57 4.70
C LEU A 75 -13.97 5.89 4.42
N ALA A 76 -14.60 7.03 4.71
CA ALA A 76 -13.98 8.35 4.55
C ALA A 76 -12.76 8.52 5.47
N SER A 77 -12.86 8.09 6.73
CA SER A 77 -11.76 8.12 7.69
C SER A 77 -10.57 7.26 7.25
N LEU A 78 -10.83 6.04 6.76
CA LEU A 78 -9.79 5.16 6.23
C LEU A 78 -9.08 5.76 5.01
N ARG A 79 -9.83 6.36 4.08
CA ARG A 79 -9.27 7.06 2.91
C ARG A 79 -8.41 8.25 3.32
N ASN A 80 -8.92 9.13 4.18
CA ASN A 80 -8.18 10.30 4.63
C ASN A 80 -6.85 9.92 5.32
N ARG A 81 -6.86 8.87 6.15
CA ARG A 81 -5.64 8.34 6.78
C ARG A 81 -4.68 7.76 5.74
N TYR A 82 -5.17 7.02 4.76
CA TYR A 82 -4.34 6.47 3.69
C TYR A 82 -3.67 7.59 2.90
N ASP A 83 -4.46 8.53 2.38
CA ASP A 83 -4.00 9.62 1.52
C ASP A 83 -2.98 10.52 2.24
N SER A 84 -3.25 10.84 3.51
CA SER A 84 -2.34 11.67 4.32
C SER A 84 -0.97 11.01 4.51
N ASN A 85 -0.93 9.71 4.79
CA ASN A 85 0.34 9.00 4.97
C ASN A 85 1.08 8.76 3.65
N VAL A 86 0.36 8.56 2.54
CA VAL A 86 0.97 8.48 1.21
C VAL A 86 1.60 9.83 0.83
N ALA A 87 0.91 10.94 1.07
CA ALA A 87 1.44 12.29 0.85
C ALA A 87 2.69 12.58 1.71
N GLU A 88 2.70 12.16 2.98
CA GLU A 88 3.89 12.22 3.83
C GLU A 88 5.05 11.41 3.23
N GLY A 89 4.77 10.20 2.71
CA GLY A 89 5.75 9.37 2.04
C GLY A 89 6.38 10.03 0.82
N ILE A 90 5.60 10.79 0.04
CA ILE A 90 6.13 11.62 -1.06
C ILE A 90 7.04 12.69 -0.48
N ALA A 91 6.55 13.50 0.48
CA ALA A 91 7.27 14.64 1.03
C ALA A 91 8.61 14.26 1.69
N VAL A 92 8.62 13.18 2.49
CA VAL A 92 9.82 12.69 3.17
C VAL A 92 10.90 12.26 2.19
N ASN A 93 10.50 11.69 1.04
CA ASN A 93 11.42 11.03 0.11
C ASN A 93 11.77 11.85 -1.14
N GLN A 94 11.06 12.94 -1.43
CA GLN A 94 11.17 13.70 -2.69
C GLN A 94 12.57 14.23 -3.00
N ASN A 95 13.37 14.54 -1.97
CA ASN A 95 14.73 15.07 -2.12
C ASN A 95 15.78 14.19 -1.41
N GLN A 96 15.43 12.95 -1.06
CA GLN A 96 16.37 12.06 -0.39
C GLN A 96 17.36 11.49 -1.42
N PRO A 97 18.68 11.67 -1.22
CA PRO A 97 19.67 11.13 -2.11
C PRO A 97 19.63 9.60 -2.07
N TRP A 98 19.73 8.96 -3.23
CA TRP A 98 19.81 7.52 -3.37
C TRP A 98 20.87 7.16 -4.41
N PRO A 99 21.62 6.05 -4.25
CA PRO A 99 22.75 5.73 -5.14
C PRO A 99 22.39 5.65 -6.64
N LYS A 100 21.12 5.33 -6.97
CA LYS A 100 20.64 5.30 -8.36
C LYS A 100 19.15 5.63 -8.43
N GLY A 101 18.81 6.67 -9.18
CA GLY A 101 17.42 7.11 -9.36
C GLY A 101 16.81 7.67 -8.06
N ASN A 102 15.48 7.70 -8.00
CA ASN A 102 14.77 8.19 -6.81
C ASN A 102 14.82 7.18 -5.67
N HIS A 103 14.70 7.69 -4.43
CA HIS A 103 14.56 6.87 -3.24
C HIS A 103 13.43 5.83 -3.41
N PRO A 104 13.61 4.55 -3.02
CA PRO A 104 12.57 3.53 -3.14
C PRO A 104 11.25 3.90 -2.47
N GLY A 105 11.32 4.62 -1.35
CA GLY A 105 10.16 5.19 -0.66
C GLY A 105 9.40 6.22 -1.50
N TYR A 106 10.10 7.05 -2.28
CA TYR A 106 9.46 8.02 -3.19
C TYR A 106 8.71 7.30 -4.32
N ASN A 107 9.36 6.34 -4.97
CA ASN A 107 8.75 5.57 -6.05
C ASN A 107 7.51 4.80 -5.56
N LEU A 108 7.58 4.21 -4.38
CA LEU A 108 6.43 3.53 -3.77
C LEU A 108 5.31 4.51 -3.44
N ALA A 109 5.61 5.63 -2.78
CA ALA A 109 4.60 6.61 -2.38
C ALA A 109 3.89 7.22 -3.61
N LYS A 110 4.65 7.56 -4.67
CA LYS A 110 4.07 8.04 -5.93
C LYS A 110 3.13 7.02 -6.58
N ARG A 111 3.52 5.75 -6.62
CA ARG A 111 2.66 4.66 -7.14
C ARG A 111 1.39 4.44 -6.31
N LEU A 112 1.42 4.74 -5.01
CA LEU A 112 0.24 4.60 -4.14
C LEU A 112 -0.70 5.81 -4.24
N HIS A 113 -0.22 6.93 -4.77
CA HIS A 113 -1.00 8.15 -4.95
C HIS A 113 -1.70 8.21 -6.32
N ASP A 114 -1.01 7.75 -7.36
CA ASP A 114 -1.47 7.76 -8.76
C ASP A 114 -2.38 6.55 -9.08
#